data_AF-A0A4R6Z4K6-F1
#
_entry.id   AF-A0A4R6Z4K6-F1
#
_cell.length_a   1.000
_cell.length_b   1.000
_cell.length_c   1.000
_cell.angle_alpha   90.00
_cell.angle_beta   90.00
_cell.angle_gamma   90.00
#
_symmetry.space_group_name_H-M   'P 1'
#
loop_
_entity.id
_entity.type
_entity.pdbx_description
1 polymer ?
#
loop_
_entity_poly.entity_id
_entity_poly.type
_entity_poly.pdbx_seq_one_letter_code
_entity_poly.pdbx_strand_id
1 'polypeptide(L)'
;MAHFVTGLIARRTALRAFANRYGLPAPVMLNEVLALLPLDEDMLDALLPAPAADFVAGFNMLSPGLMQALQAGSERSTLLYFETEYFGGMGTQGAVVFRDGELVFGPQSAELGPINNALALLGVRTVPPAVDEFETVGLQLHGSTDEWLASATED
;
A
#
# COMPACT_ATOMS: atom_id res chain seq x y z
N MET A 1 -1.69 10.99 -17.89
CA MET A 1 -2.34 10.91 -16.57
C MET A 1 -1.26 10.70 -15.53
N ALA A 2 -1.42 11.30 -14.35
CA ALA A 2 -0.51 11.10 -13.24
C ALA A 2 -1.06 9.97 -12.34
N HIS A 3 -0.18 9.22 -11.68
CA HIS A 3 -0.56 8.19 -10.73
C HIS A 3 0.25 8.35 -9.43
N PHE A 4 -0.40 8.73 -8.35
CA PHE A 4 0.18 9.05 -7.04
C PHE A 4 -0.68 8.45 -5.93
N VAL A 5 -0.52 7.14 -5.73
CA VAL A 5 -1.25 6.37 -4.72
C VAL A 5 -0.25 5.89 -3.68
N THR A 6 -0.59 6.12 -2.42
CA THR A 6 0.08 5.54 -1.24
C THR A 6 -0.94 4.74 -0.46
N GLY A 7 -0.56 3.55 0.00
CA GLY A 7 -1.49 2.75 0.78
C GLY A 7 -0.96 1.41 1.24
N LEU A 8 -1.83 0.71 1.96
CA LEU A 8 -1.61 -0.65 2.42
C LEU A 8 -2.50 -1.63 1.70
N ILE A 9 -1.95 -2.77 1.30
CA ILE A 9 -2.72 -3.90 0.78
C ILE A 9 -2.53 -5.09 1.70
N ALA A 10 -3.63 -5.73 2.05
CA ALA A 10 -3.64 -6.95 2.84
C ALA A 10 -4.98 -7.69 2.66
N ARG A 11 -5.11 -8.83 3.34
CA ARG A 11 -6.42 -9.47 3.49
C ARG A 11 -7.39 -8.52 4.18
N ARG A 12 -8.63 -8.46 3.69
CA ARG A 12 -9.69 -7.56 4.19
C ARG A 12 -9.79 -7.55 5.72
N THR A 13 -9.80 -8.72 6.35
CA THR A 13 -9.97 -8.84 7.81
C THR A 13 -8.79 -8.25 8.58
N ALA A 14 -7.56 -8.49 8.12
CA ALA A 14 -6.36 -7.92 8.72
C ALA A 14 -6.33 -6.41 8.55
N LEU A 15 -6.62 -5.93 7.34
CA LEU A 15 -6.57 -4.49 7.05
C LEU A 15 -7.65 -3.71 7.77
N ARG A 16 -8.85 -4.29 7.94
CA ARG A 16 -9.92 -3.69 8.75
C ARG A 16 -9.56 -3.63 10.24
N ALA A 17 -8.91 -4.66 10.76
CA ALA A 17 -8.41 -4.64 12.14
C ALA A 17 -7.33 -3.58 12.33
N PHE A 18 -6.41 -3.44 11.36
CA PHE A 18 -5.40 -2.39 11.33
C PHE A 18 -6.05 -0.99 11.31
N ALA A 19 -6.96 -0.74 10.36
CA ALA A 19 -7.65 0.55 10.26
C ALA A 19 -8.37 0.93 11.57
N ASN A 20 -9.11 -0.01 12.16
CA ASN A 20 -9.79 0.21 13.44
C ASN A 20 -8.83 0.53 14.60
N ARG A 21 -7.65 -0.11 14.64
CA ARG A 21 -6.64 0.13 15.68
C ARG A 21 -6.13 1.57 15.68
N TYR A 22 -6.04 2.18 14.49
CA TYR A 22 -5.52 3.54 14.29
C TYR A 22 -6.61 4.58 14.03
N GLY A 23 -7.89 4.20 14.08
CA GLY A 23 -9.01 5.12 13.82
C GLY A 23 -9.09 5.61 12.37
N LEU A 24 -8.59 4.81 11.42
CA LEU A 24 -8.56 5.14 10.00
C LEU A 24 -9.88 4.75 9.30
N PRO A 25 -10.15 5.31 8.10
CA PRO A 25 -11.30 4.92 7.28
C PRO A 25 -11.34 3.42 6.95
N ALA A 26 -12.52 2.95 6.54
CA ALA A 26 -12.67 1.56 6.11
C ALA A 26 -11.84 1.28 4.84
N PRO A 27 -11.16 0.13 4.74
CA PRO A 27 -10.48 -0.25 3.51
C PRO A 27 -11.44 -0.49 2.34
N VAL A 28 -11.02 -0.13 1.13
CA VAL A 28 -11.71 -0.38 -0.15
C VAL A 28 -11.42 -1.80 -0.62
N MET A 29 -12.43 -2.53 -1.09
CA MET A 29 -12.25 -3.88 -1.61
C MET A 29 -11.54 -3.84 -2.98
N LEU A 30 -10.44 -4.59 -3.13
CA LEU A 30 -9.80 -4.80 -4.44
C LEU A 30 -10.37 -6.05 -5.13
N ASN A 31 -10.65 -7.09 -4.34
CA ASN A 31 -11.32 -8.32 -4.74
C ASN A 31 -11.88 -9.04 -3.49
N GLU A 32 -12.46 -10.22 -3.64
CA GLU A 32 -13.06 -11.00 -2.53
C GLU A 32 -12.13 -11.24 -1.31
N VAL A 33 -10.81 -11.17 -1.49
CA VAL A 33 -9.81 -11.50 -0.45
C VAL A 33 -9.03 -10.26 0.02
N LEU A 34 -8.60 -9.43 -0.92
CA LEU A 34 -7.71 -8.30 -0.67
C LEU A 34 -8.47 -6.97 -0.64
N ALA A 35 -8.00 -6.09 0.22
CA ALA A 35 -8.45 -4.72 0.31
C ALA A 35 -7.25 -3.77 0.25
N LEU A 36 -7.52 -2.53 -0.14
CA LEU A 36 -6.64 -1.39 -0.11
C LEU A 36 -7.09 -0.45 1.02
N LEU A 37 -6.14 0.00 1.83
CA LEU A 37 -6.32 1.13 2.72
C LEU A 37 -5.50 2.28 2.13
N PRO A 38 -6.12 3.23 1.41
CA PRO A 38 -5.44 4.41 0.91
C PRO A 38 -5.00 5.26 2.12
N LEU A 39 -3.81 5.84 2.05
CA LEU A 39 -3.24 6.63 3.14
C LEU A 39 -2.75 7.96 2.59
N ASP A 40 -3.39 9.05 3.01
CA ASP A 40 -2.88 10.41 2.82
C ASP A 40 -1.83 10.75 3.89
N GLU A 41 -1.27 11.97 3.80
CA GLU A 41 -0.23 12.43 4.72
C GLU A 41 -0.71 12.47 6.19
N ASP A 42 -1.94 12.95 6.43
CA ASP A 42 -2.52 13.04 7.78
C ASP A 42 -2.71 11.64 8.40
N MET A 43 -3.16 10.67 7.60
CA MET A 43 -3.31 9.28 8.04
C MET A 43 -1.96 8.61 8.30
N LEU A 44 -0.94 8.91 7.50
CA LEU A 44 0.42 8.40 7.72
C LEU A 44 1.01 8.97 9.02
N ASP A 45 0.83 10.25 9.27
CA ASP A 45 1.25 10.90 10.51
C ASP A 45 0.53 10.30 11.73
N ALA A 46 -0.74 9.94 11.61
CA ALA A 46 -1.49 9.28 12.68
C ALA A 46 -0.95 7.88 13.05
N LEU A 47 -0.19 7.23 12.16
CA LEU A 47 0.48 5.96 12.45
C LEU A 47 1.76 6.13 13.28
N LEU A 48 2.30 7.35 13.33
CA LEU A 48 3.59 7.64 13.94
C LEU A 48 3.43 8.19 15.36
N PRO A 49 4.30 7.81 16.31
CA PRO A 49 4.30 8.41 17.64
C PRO A 49 4.85 9.86 17.64
N ALA A 50 5.56 10.25 16.59
CA ALA A 50 6.12 11.58 16.38
C ALA A 50 6.31 11.82 14.86
N PRO A 51 6.35 13.08 14.39
CA PRO A 51 6.55 13.40 12.97
C PRO A 51 7.80 12.73 12.39
N ALA A 52 7.71 12.30 11.14
CA ALA A 52 8.85 11.73 10.42
C ALA A 52 9.95 12.80 10.23
N ALA A 53 11.18 12.47 10.62
CA ALA A 53 12.34 13.34 10.42
C ALA A 53 13.06 13.05 9.10
N ASP A 54 13.04 11.79 8.64
CA ASP A 54 13.74 11.30 7.45
C ASP A 54 12.90 10.23 6.74
N PHE A 55 13.14 10.08 5.43
CA PHE A 55 12.51 9.09 4.58
C PHE A 55 13.53 8.08 4.03
N VAL A 56 13.05 6.87 3.73
CA VAL A 56 13.84 5.81 3.11
C VAL A 56 14.21 6.22 1.69
N ALA A 57 15.47 6.01 1.29
CA ALA A 57 15.93 6.36 -0.05
C ALA A 57 15.07 5.70 -1.15
N GLY A 58 14.61 6.50 -2.10
CA GLY A 58 13.71 6.06 -3.18
C GLY A 58 12.23 6.02 -2.80
N PHE A 59 11.87 6.52 -1.62
CA PHE A 59 10.50 6.67 -1.14
C PHE A 59 10.23 8.12 -0.72
N ASN A 60 9.01 8.59 -0.96
CA ASN A 60 8.49 9.89 -0.60
C ASN A 60 7.83 9.88 0.78
N MET A 61 7.14 8.79 1.14
CA MET A 61 6.32 8.73 2.37
C MET A 61 6.80 7.67 3.37
N LEU A 62 7.59 6.69 2.93
CA LEU A 62 8.12 5.66 3.81
C LEU A 62 9.25 6.18 4.72
N SER A 63 8.99 6.25 6.02
CA SER A 63 10.01 6.57 7.03
C SER A 63 10.39 5.33 7.88
N PRO A 64 11.54 5.35 8.59
CA PRO A 64 11.88 4.29 9.54
C PRO A 64 10.84 4.12 10.66
N GLY A 65 10.20 5.21 11.09
CA GLY A 65 9.10 5.15 12.07
C GLY A 65 7.87 4.45 11.49
N LEU A 66 7.53 4.75 10.23
CA LEU A 66 6.42 4.09 9.55
C LEU A 66 6.69 2.60 9.37
N MET A 67 7.90 2.21 8.96
CA MET A 67 8.28 0.80 8.88
C MET A 67 8.08 0.05 10.21
N GLN A 68 8.45 0.66 11.34
CA GLN A 68 8.22 0.06 12.66
C GLN A 68 6.73 -0.09 12.99
N ALA A 69 5.92 0.93 12.69
CA ALA A 69 4.47 0.89 12.90
C ALA A 69 3.81 -0.21 12.03
N LEU A 70 4.21 -0.32 10.76
CA LEU A 70 3.72 -1.34 9.84
C LEU A 70 4.17 -2.75 10.23
N GLN A 71 5.43 -2.88 10.68
CA GLN A 71 5.94 -4.14 11.19
C GLN A 71 5.11 -4.62 12.39
N ALA A 72 4.90 -3.77 13.39
CA ALA A 72 4.04 -4.09 14.55
C ALA A 72 2.57 -4.32 14.15
N GLY A 73 2.07 -3.59 13.16
CA GLY A 73 0.72 -3.78 12.63
C GLY A 73 0.52 -5.08 11.84
N SER A 74 1.61 -5.67 11.35
CA SER A 74 1.60 -6.93 10.60
C SER A 74 1.60 -8.19 11.47
N GLU A 75 1.57 -8.06 12.80
CA GLU A 75 1.49 -9.21 13.71
C GLU A 75 0.33 -10.13 13.31
N ARG A 76 0.65 -11.39 12.98
CA ARG A 76 -0.30 -12.43 12.51
C ARG A 76 -0.98 -12.14 11.17
N SER A 77 -0.38 -11.29 10.33
CA SER A 77 -0.88 -10.99 9.00
C SER A 77 0.26 -10.74 8.01
N THR A 78 -0.09 -10.47 6.75
CA THR A 78 0.85 -9.95 5.76
C THR A 78 0.34 -8.58 5.32
N LEU A 79 1.17 -7.55 5.48
CA LEU A 79 0.90 -6.18 5.06
C LEU A 79 1.89 -5.78 3.96
N LEU A 80 1.38 -5.30 2.83
CA LEU A 80 2.13 -4.66 1.78
C LEU A 80 1.93 -3.15 1.92
N TYR A 81 3.02 -2.40 2.02
CA TYR A 81 3.03 -0.96 1.79
C TYR A 81 3.51 -0.68 0.38
N PHE A 82 2.87 0.26 -0.30
CA PHE A 82 3.34 0.77 -1.57
C PHE A 82 3.10 2.26 -1.71
N GLU A 83 3.88 2.85 -2.61
CA GLU A 83 3.67 4.20 -3.12
C GLU A 83 4.06 4.24 -4.60
N THR A 84 3.34 5.03 -5.37
CA THR A 84 3.63 5.28 -6.79
C THR A 84 3.83 6.77 -7.00
N GLU A 85 4.68 7.15 -7.94
CA GLU A 85 4.75 8.50 -8.46
C GLU A 85 5.02 8.44 -9.97
N TYR A 86 3.95 8.37 -10.76
CA TYR A 86 4.03 8.33 -12.23
C TYR A 86 3.47 9.61 -12.85
N PHE A 87 4.18 10.14 -13.85
CA PHE A 87 3.73 11.23 -14.70
C PHE A 87 3.85 10.82 -16.16
N GLY A 88 2.72 10.68 -16.85
CA GLY A 88 2.71 10.29 -18.26
C GLY A 88 3.25 8.87 -18.50
N GLY A 89 3.11 7.98 -17.51
CA GLY A 89 3.60 6.60 -17.58
C GLY A 89 5.09 6.42 -17.23
N MET A 90 5.78 7.49 -16.83
CA MET A 90 7.16 7.44 -16.35
C MET A 90 7.21 7.82 -14.87
N GLY A 91 8.08 7.17 -14.10
CA GLY A 91 8.31 7.49 -12.70
C GLY A 91 8.69 6.26 -11.88
N THR A 92 8.59 6.37 -10.55
CA THR A 92 9.04 5.31 -9.63
C THR A 92 7.89 4.74 -8.82
N GLN A 93 8.10 3.52 -8.36
CA GLN A 93 7.26 2.83 -7.38
C GLN A 93 8.12 2.28 -6.27
N GLY A 94 7.58 2.30 -5.07
CA GLY A 94 8.17 1.69 -3.89
C GLY A 94 7.26 0.62 -3.33
N ALA A 95 7.83 -0.47 -2.81
CA ALA A 95 7.08 -1.46 -2.05
C ALA A 95 7.90 -2.08 -0.90
N VAL A 96 7.17 -2.44 0.16
CA VAL A 96 7.67 -3.14 1.35
C VAL A 96 6.63 -4.18 1.76
N VAL A 97 7.05 -5.37 2.16
CA VAL A 97 6.14 -6.38 2.72
C VAL A 97 6.61 -6.81 4.10
N PHE A 98 5.68 -6.76 5.04
CA PHE A 98 5.83 -7.31 6.38
C PHE A 98 4.93 -8.53 6.54
N ARG A 99 5.45 -9.58 7.17
CA ARG A 99 4.69 -10.79 7.49
C ARG A 99 5.01 -11.22 8.91
N ASP A 100 3.96 -11.43 9.70
CA ASP A 100 4.06 -11.92 11.08
C ASP A 100 5.02 -11.09 11.96
N GLY A 101 5.06 -9.77 11.74
CA GLY A 101 5.95 -8.88 12.48
C GLY A 101 7.39 -8.83 11.94
N GLU A 102 7.67 -9.40 10.77
CA GLU A 102 9.00 -9.39 10.16
C GLU A 102 8.98 -8.74 8.77
N LEU A 103 10.06 -8.03 8.42
CA LEU A 103 10.29 -7.52 7.08
C LEU A 103 10.68 -8.68 6.14
N VAL A 104 9.84 -9.01 5.17
CA VAL A 104 10.05 -10.14 4.24
C VAL A 104 10.36 -9.72 2.81
N PHE A 105 10.13 -8.44 2.47
CA PHE A 105 10.50 -7.85 1.20
C PHE A 105 10.67 -6.35 1.33
N GLY A 106 11.64 -5.80 0.60
CA GLY A 106 11.90 -4.37 0.59
C GLY A 106 12.70 -3.86 1.79
N PRO A 107 12.81 -2.53 1.93
CA PRO A 107 12.28 -1.53 1.01
C PRO A 107 12.96 -1.59 -0.37
N GLN A 108 12.15 -1.64 -1.43
CA GLN A 108 12.62 -1.62 -2.82
C GLN A 108 11.87 -0.55 -3.60
N SER A 109 12.63 0.29 -4.30
CA SER A 109 12.11 1.30 -5.21
C SER A 109 12.79 1.15 -6.58
N ALA A 110 11.99 1.22 -7.65
CA ALA A 110 12.42 1.12 -9.04
C ALA A 110 11.33 1.67 -9.96
N GLU A 111 11.61 1.82 -11.25
CA GLU A 111 10.60 2.20 -12.25
C GLU A 111 9.54 1.10 -12.41
N LEU A 112 9.96 -0.17 -12.43
CA LEU A 112 9.11 -1.34 -12.66
C LEU A 112 9.45 -2.48 -11.72
N GLY A 113 8.42 -3.19 -11.22
CA GLY A 113 8.57 -4.48 -10.54
C GLY A 113 8.25 -4.51 -9.03
N PRO A 114 8.68 -3.55 -8.18
CA PRO A 114 8.50 -3.64 -6.73
C PRO A 114 7.08 -3.98 -6.27
N ILE A 115 6.06 -3.32 -6.81
CA ILE A 115 4.66 -3.56 -6.43
C ILE A 115 4.19 -4.94 -6.91
N ASN A 116 4.46 -5.31 -8.17
CA ASN A 116 4.09 -6.64 -8.69
C ASN A 116 4.75 -7.78 -7.90
N ASN A 117 6.04 -7.64 -7.58
CA ASN A 117 6.77 -8.60 -6.75
C ASN A 117 6.17 -8.71 -5.35
N ALA A 118 5.80 -7.57 -4.74
CA ALA A 118 5.16 -7.54 -3.44
C ALA A 118 3.74 -8.17 -3.47
N LEU A 119 2.93 -7.86 -4.48
CA LEU A 119 1.61 -8.45 -4.69
C LEU A 119 1.70 -9.98 -4.86
N ALA A 120 2.72 -10.47 -5.57
CA ALA A 120 2.97 -11.90 -5.71
C ALA A 120 3.20 -12.61 -4.37
N LEU A 121 3.81 -11.93 -3.37
CA LEU A 121 3.99 -12.42 -2.00
C LEU A 121 2.68 -12.46 -1.20
N LEU A 122 1.67 -11.67 -1.59
CA LEU A 122 0.30 -11.75 -1.07
C LEU A 122 -0.54 -12.84 -1.76
N GLY A 123 0.04 -13.52 -2.75
CA GLY A 123 -0.63 -14.59 -3.51
C GLY A 123 -1.35 -14.10 -4.75
N VAL A 124 -1.20 -12.83 -5.14
CA VAL A 124 -1.73 -12.32 -6.40
C VAL A 124 -0.97 -12.96 -7.55
N ARG A 125 -1.69 -13.31 -8.61
CA ARG A 125 -1.16 -13.83 -9.86
C ARG A 125 -1.86 -13.10 -10.98
N THR A 126 -1.17 -12.82 -12.07
CA THR A 126 -1.80 -12.23 -13.26
C THR A 126 -2.98 -13.07 -13.74
N VAL A 127 -4.15 -12.46 -13.87
CA VAL A 127 -5.37 -13.10 -14.41
C VAL A 127 -5.77 -12.40 -15.71
N PRO A 128 -5.79 -13.09 -16.86
CA PRO A 128 -6.22 -12.48 -18.12
C PRO A 128 -7.64 -11.87 -17.99
N PRO A 129 -7.88 -10.67 -18.57
CA PRO A 129 -7.05 -10.00 -19.58
C PRO A 129 -5.95 -9.08 -19.02
N ALA A 130 -5.79 -8.97 -17.69
CA ALA A 130 -4.77 -8.13 -17.10
C ALA A 130 -3.35 -8.56 -17.50
N VAL A 131 -2.43 -7.60 -17.63
CA VAL A 131 -1.06 -7.84 -18.06
C VAL A 131 -0.10 -8.13 -16.91
N ASP A 132 -0.44 -7.73 -15.69
CA ASP A 132 0.35 -7.95 -14.48
C ASP A 132 -0.50 -8.03 -13.19
N GLU A 133 0.14 -8.24 -12.05
CA GLU A 133 -0.51 -8.31 -10.74
C GLU A 133 -1.18 -6.98 -10.35
N PHE A 134 -0.57 -5.84 -10.68
CA PHE A 134 -1.11 -4.50 -10.43
C PHE A 134 -2.46 -4.30 -11.11
N GLU A 135 -2.55 -4.62 -12.40
CA GLU A 135 -3.79 -4.53 -13.16
C GLU A 135 -4.82 -5.56 -12.68
N THR A 136 -4.36 -6.75 -12.29
CA THR A 136 -5.22 -7.83 -11.79
C THR A 136 -5.98 -7.43 -10.52
N VAL A 137 -5.37 -6.64 -9.63
CA VAL A 137 -6.05 -6.16 -8.42
C VAL A 137 -6.74 -4.80 -8.61
N GLY A 138 -6.72 -4.24 -9.82
CA GLY A 138 -7.44 -3.00 -10.12
C GLY A 138 -6.76 -1.73 -9.60
N LEU A 139 -5.45 -1.74 -9.30
CA LEU A 139 -4.77 -0.55 -8.77
C LEU A 139 -4.74 0.63 -9.76
N GLN A 140 -4.90 0.36 -11.06
CA GLN A 140 -5.00 1.34 -12.13
C GLN A 140 -6.35 2.08 -12.21
N LEU A 141 -7.35 1.68 -11.43
CA LEU A 141 -8.72 2.21 -11.52
C LEU A 141 -8.82 3.66 -11.01
N HIS A 142 -7.98 4.03 -10.04
CA HIS A 142 -7.89 5.38 -9.49
C HIS A 142 -6.44 5.83 -9.48
N GLY A 143 -6.17 7.01 -10.03
CA GLY A 143 -4.83 7.55 -10.19
C GLY A 143 -4.29 8.27 -8.96
N SER A 144 -5.07 8.48 -7.92
CA SER A 144 -4.62 9.16 -6.71
C SER A 144 -5.16 8.53 -5.44
N THR A 145 -4.44 8.72 -4.33
CA THR A 145 -4.96 8.39 -2.99
C THR A 145 -6.32 9.05 -2.76
N ASP A 146 -6.51 10.30 -3.16
CA ASP A 146 -7.78 11.02 -3.01
C ASP A 146 -8.94 10.38 -3.78
N GLU A 147 -8.69 9.93 -5.02
CA GLU A 147 -9.70 9.23 -5.81
C GLU A 147 -10.10 7.89 -5.18
N TRP A 148 -9.13 7.17 -4.59
CA TRP A 148 -9.42 5.96 -3.81
C TRP A 148 -10.16 6.25 -2.50
N LEU A 149 -9.85 7.34 -1.80
CA LEU A 149 -10.55 7.74 -0.59
C LEU A 149 -12.00 8.13 -0.90
N ALA A 150 -12.24 8.80 -2.03
CA ALA A 150 -13.58 9.16 -2.48
C ALA A 150 -14.44 7.91 -2.78
N SER A 151 -13.86 6.89 -3.44
CA SER A 151 -14.59 5.66 -3.76
C SER A 151 -14.96 4.82 -2.52
N ALA A 152 -14.21 4.95 -1.42
CA ALA A 152 -14.53 4.32 -0.14
C ALA A 152 -15.84 4.81 0.50
N THR A 153 -16.36 5.97 0.08
CA THR A 153 -17.56 6.59 0.66
C THR A 153 -18.87 6.23 -0.05
N GLU A 154 -18.80 5.46 -1.13
CA GLU A 154 -19.97 5.15 -1.98
C GLU A 154 -20.60 3.77 -1.69
N ASP A 155 -20.07 3.00 -0.72
CA ASP A 155 -20.56 1.69 -0.26
C ASP A 155 -21.31 1.75 1.10
#